data_AF-A0A6G7C3S6-F1
#
_entry.id   AF-A0A6G7C3S6-F1
#
_cell.length_a   1.000
_cell.length_b   1.000
_cell.length_c   1.000
_cell.angle_alpha   90.00
_cell.angle_beta   90.00
_cell.angle_gamma   90.00
#
_symmetry.space_group_name_H-M   'P 1'
#
loop_
_entity.id
_entity.type
_entity.pdbx_description
1 polymer ?
#
loop_
_entity_poly.entity_id
_entity_poly.type
_entity_poly.pdbx_seq_one_letter_code
_entity_poly.pdbx_strand_id
1 'polypeptide(L)'
;MKKLNLLYFCVFALFFGCSKSEPKTFEYWNNLVNEKLEEINRLVQSVPCTDAGDFEIVRKGGYYLVHPSVRTEFDRLQVQLEGLEKERNIAQTREGWIGSPPPMIPSHPVRKVCENGKPKLL
;
A
#
# COMPACT_ATOMS: atom_id res chain seq x y z
N MET A 1 -47.62 -23.10 -34.28
CA MET A 1 -47.37 -22.15 -33.16
C MET A 1 -46.13 -22.60 -32.37
N LYS A 2 -44.91 -22.25 -32.81
CA LYS A 2 -43.64 -22.68 -32.18
C LYS A 2 -42.49 -21.65 -32.33
N LYS A 3 -42.81 -20.35 -32.45
CA LYS A 3 -41.80 -19.29 -32.67
C LYS A 3 -41.73 -18.24 -31.56
N LEU A 4 -42.63 -18.27 -30.58
CA LEU A 4 -42.69 -17.26 -29.50
C LEU A 4 -41.75 -17.56 -28.30
N ASN A 5 -41.38 -18.83 -28.07
CA ASN A 5 -40.62 -19.21 -26.86
C ASN A 5 -39.12 -18.93 -26.94
N LEU A 6 -38.55 -18.73 -28.14
CA LEU A 6 -37.11 -18.49 -28.29
C LEU A 6 -36.74 -17.03 -27.96
N LEU A 7 -37.67 -16.10 -28.14
CA LEU A 7 -37.43 -14.66 -27.99
C LEU A 7 -37.39 -14.24 -26.50
N TYR A 8 -38.15 -14.93 -25.65
CA TYR A 8 -38.16 -14.69 -24.21
C TYR A 8 -36.84 -15.09 -23.53
N PHE A 9 -36.16 -16.13 -24.03
CA PHE A 9 -34.90 -16.61 -23.44
C PHE A 9 -33.72 -15.67 -23.75
N CYS A 10 -33.70 -15.06 -24.93
CA CYS A 10 -32.66 -14.08 -25.29
C CYS A 10 -32.78 -12.75 -24.53
N VAL A 11 -34.00 -12.32 -24.18
CA VAL A 11 -34.21 -11.07 -23.42
C VAL A 11 -33.78 -11.23 -21.96
N PHE A 12 -33.97 -12.41 -21.36
CA PHE A 12 -33.55 -12.66 -19.97
C PHE A 12 -32.02 -12.77 -19.81
N ALA A 13 -31.31 -13.25 -20.83
CA ALA A 13 -29.86 -13.33 -20.84
C ALA A 13 -29.16 -11.96 -20.89
N LEU A 14 -29.85 -10.90 -21.35
CA LEU A 14 -29.31 -9.53 -21.38
C LEU A 14 -29.27 -8.86 -20.00
N PHE A 15 -30.02 -9.37 -19.00
CA PHE A 15 -30.03 -8.81 -17.64
C PHE A 15 -28.94 -9.40 -16.72
N PHE A 16 -28.27 -10.48 -17.13
CA PHE A 16 -27.10 -11.03 -16.41
C PHE A 16 -25.76 -10.45 -16.89
N GLY A 17 -25.80 -9.51 -17.85
CA GLY A 17 -24.61 -8.83 -18.36
C GLY A 17 -24.14 -7.70 -17.43
N CYS A 18 -23.00 -7.91 -16.77
CA CYS A 18 -22.24 -6.94 -15.97
C CYS A 18 -22.81 -6.55 -14.58
N SER A 19 -22.71 -7.45 -13.61
CA SER A 19 -22.42 -7.03 -12.23
C SER A 19 -20.94 -6.62 -12.10
N LYS A 20 -20.49 -5.60 -12.84
CA LYS A 20 -19.23 -4.96 -12.48
C LYS A 20 -19.49 -4.25 -11.16
N SER A 21 -18.89 -4.75 -10.09
CA SER A 21 -18.88 -4.02 -8.82
C SER A 21 -18.33 -2.62 -9.08
N GLU A 22 -18.94 -1.63 -8.44
CA GLU A 22 -18.47 -0.26 -8.59
C GLU A 22 -16.97 -0.19 -8.24
N PRO A 23 -16.18 0.56 -9.01
CA PRO A 23 -14.77 0.71 -8.73
C PRO A 23 -14.59 1.30 -7.33
N LYS A 24 -13.66 0.74 -6.56
CA LYS A 24 -13.36 1.22 -5.21
C LYS A 24 -12.82 2.65 -5.25
N THR A 25 -13.24 3.46 -4.28
CA THR A 25 -12.89 4.89 -4.18
C THR A 25 -11.42 5.09 -3.82
N PHE A 26 -10.89 6.31 -4.03
CA PHE A 26 -9.57 6.69 -3.54
C PHE A 26 -9.42 6.46 -2.03
N GLU A 27 -10.43 6.85 -1.25
CA GLU A 27 -10.41 6.73 0.22
C GLU A 27 -10.25 5.27 0.67
N TYR A 28 -10.95 4.33 0.01
CA TYR A 28 -10.81 2.90 0.28
C TYR A 28 -9.36 2.43 0.12
N TRP A 29 -8.73 2.77 -1.00
CA TRP A 29 -7.35 2.39 -1.26
C TRP A 29 -6.35 3.12 -0.35
N ASN A 30 -6.63 4.38 -0.04
CA ASN A 30 -5.80 5.17 0.87
C ASN A 30 -5.78 4.56 2.29
N ASN A 31 -6.92 4.08 2.77
CA ASN A 31 -6.99 3.38 4.06
C ASN A 31 -6.14 2.10 4.06
N LEU A 32 -6.22 1.28 3.00
CA LEU A 32 -5.38 0.09 2.87
C LEU A 32 -3.89 0.41 2.80
N VAL A 33 -3.51 1.50 2.12
CA VAL A 33 -2.12 1.98 2.09
C VAL A 33 -1.67 2.37 3.51
N ASN A 34 -2.47 3.12 4.26
CA ASN A 34 -2.15 3.53 5.62
C ASN A 34 -2.00 2.33 6.57
N GLU A 35 -2.92 1.36 6.51
CA GLU A 35 -2.83 0.12 7.27
C GLU A 35 -1.53 -0.65 6.97
N LYS A 36 -1.16 -0.73 5.68
CA LYS A 36 0.07 -1.41 5.26
C LYS A 36 1.33 -0.67 5.72
N LEU A 37 1.33 0.66 5.69
CA LEU A 37 2.41 1.47 6.24
C LEU A 37 2.57 1.26 7.75
N GLU A 38 1.48 1.18 8.50
CA GLU A 38 1.51 0.86 9.93
C GLU A 38 2.04 -0.54 10.22
N GLU A 39 1.71 -1.53 9.38
CA GLU A 39 2.24 -2.90 9.48
C GLU A 39 3.76 -2.91 9.28
N ILE A 40 4.26 -2.23 8.24
CA ILE A 40 5.70 -2.05 7.99
C ILE A 40 6.36 -1.38 9.19
N ASN A 41 5.77 -0.30 9.71
CA ASN A 41 6.29 0.43 10.87
C ASN A 41 6.36 -0.45 12.12
N ARG A 42 5.35 -1.29 12.36
CA ARG A 42 5.35 -2.26 13.45
C ARG A 42 6.43 -3.32 13.27
N LEU A 43 6.63 -3.82 12.06
CA LEU A 43 7.68 -4.81 11.77
C LEU A 43 9.07 -4.24 12.06
N VAL A 44 9.40 -3.06 11.53
CA VAL A 44 10.74 -2.46 11.73
C VAL A 44 11.00 -2.06 13.18
N GLN A 45 9.95 -1.79 13.96
CA GLN A 45 10.05 -1.52 15.40
C GLN A 45 9.95 -2.77 16.29
N SER A 46 9.71 -3.95 15.71
CA SER A 46 9.56 -5.19 16.49
C SER A 46 10.88 -5.72 17.04
N VAL A 47 12.00 -5.34 16.42
CA VAL A 47 13.35 -5.73 16.85
C VAL A 47 13.89 -4.69 17.84
N PRO A 48 14.20 -5.07 19.10
CA PRO A 48 14.83 -4.18 20.05
C PRO A 48 16.19 -3.68 19.55
N CYS A 49 16.51 -2.42 19.87
CA CYS A 49 17.76 -1.79 19.47
C CYS A 49 18.70 -1.70 20.68
N THR A 50 19.81 -2.43 20.62
CA THR A 50 20.93 -2.33 21.57
C THR A 50 22.15 -1.71 20.89
N ASP A 51 22.43 -2.11 19.65
CA ASP A 51 23.41 -1.48 18.77
C ASP A 51 22.72 -0.97 17.48
N ALA A 52 22.91 0.31 17.16
CA ALA A 52 22.39 0.90 15.94
C ALA A 52 23.16 0.43 14.69
N GLY A 53 24.35 -0.15 14.88
CA GLY A 53 25.16 -0.82 13.86
C GLY A 53 24.41 -1.98 13.19
N ASP A 54 23.61 -2.71 13.95
CA ASP A 54 22.87 -3.90 13.51
C ASP A 54 21.72 -3.62 12.53
N PHE A 55 21.38 -2.34 12.35
CA PHE A 55 20.28 -1.91 11.49
C PHE A 55 20.80 -1.27 10.20
N GLU A 56 20.19 -1.62 9.08
CA GLU A 56 20.47 -1.05 7.78
C GLU A 56 19.54 0.12 7.46
N ILE A 57 20.06 1.17 6.82
CA ILE A 57 19.21 2.23 6.27
C ILE A 57 18.74 1.79 4.88
N VAL A 58 17.42 1.65 4.72
CA VAL A 58 16.80 1.26 3.46
C VAL A 58 15.94 2.40 2.93
N ARG A 59 16.08 2.73 1.64
CA ARG A 59 15.31 3.80 0.97
C ARG A 59 14.19 3.23 0.11
N LYS A 60 12.92 3.49 0.48
CA LYS A 60 11.70 3.00 -0.19
C LYS A 60 10.55 4.00 0.00
N GLY A 61 10.46 5.06 -0.83
CA GLY A 61 9.49 6.16 -0.61
C GLY A 61 9.81 7.06 0.60
N GLY A 62 10.55 6.55 1.59
CA GLY A 62 11.20 7.23 2.70
C GLY A 62 12.42 6.45 3.17
N TYR A 63 12.93 6.75 4.37
CA TYR A 63 14.03 6.02 5.00
C TYR A 63 13.52 5.14 6.14
N TYR A 64 13.98 3.88 6.17
CA TYR A 64 13.68 2.91 7.22
C TYR A 64 14.97 2.40 7.84
N LEU A 65 14.91 2.05 9.14
CA LEU A 65 15.93 1.25 9.81
C LEU A 65 15.45 -0.19 9.90
N VAL A 66 16.13 -1.09 9.20
CA VAL A 66 15.71 -2.48 9.04
C VAL A 66 16.79 -3.40 9.59
N HIS A 67 16.42 -4.24 10.56
CA HIS A 67 17.31 -5.29 11.04
C HIS A 67 17.33 -6.46 10.05
N PRO A 68 18.48 -7.12 9.79
CA PRO A 68 18.57 -8.24 8.86
C PRO A 68 17.58 -9.37 9.13
N SER A 69 17.24 -9.63 10.40
CA SER A 69 16.29 -10.70 10.77
C SER A 69 14.87 -10.51 10.24
N VAL A 70 14.45 -9.27 9.93
CA VAL A 70 13.11 -8.95 9.40
C VAL A 70 13.16 -8.51 7.94
N ARG A 71 14.33 -8.58 7.29
CA ARG A 71 14.55 -8.02 5.95
C ARG A 71 13.64 -8.63 4.89
N THR A 72 13.54 -9.95 4.85
CA THR A 72 12.71 -10.67 3.88
C THR A 72 11.23 -10.26 3.99
N GLU A 73 10.74 -10.14 5.22
CA GLU A 73 9.34 -9.76 5.47
C GLU A 73 9.10 -8.29 5.16
N PHE A 74 10.05 -7.42 5.48
CA PHE A 74 10.02 -6.01 5.09
C PHE A 74 9.92 -5.86 3.57
N ASP A 75 10.79 -6.54 2.82
CA ASP A 75 10.79 -6.46 1.35
C ASP A 75 9.47 -6.99 0.77
N ARG A 76 8.90 -8.06 1.34
CA ARG A 76 7.58 -8.58 0.96
C ARG A 76 6.48 -7.53 1.17
N LEU A 77 6.45 -6.86 2.32
CA LEU A 77 5.46 -5.83 2.62
C LEU A 77 5.61 -4.59 1.73
N GLN A 78 6.85 -4.22 1.37
CA GLN A 78 7.11 -3.12 0.44
C GLN A 78 6.51 -3.40 -0.94
N VAL A 79 6.67 -4.61 -1.47
CA VAL A 79 6.04 -5.00 -2.76
C VAL A 79 4.51 -4.93 -2.68
N GLN A 80 3.91 -5.34 -1.56
CA GLN A 80 2.47 -5.22 -1.36
C GLN A 80 2.01 -3.76 -1.29
N LEU A 81 2.77 -2.92 -0.58
CA LEU A 81 2.52 -1.48 -0.49
C LEU A 81 2.57 -0.83 -1.88
N GLU A 82 3.61 -1.09 -2.68
CA GLU A 82 3.75 -0.58 -4.05
C GLU A 82 2.52 -0.93 -4.91
N GLY A 83 1.98 -2.14 -4.75
CA GLY A 83 0.73 -2.55 -5.41
C GLY A 83 -0.49 -1.75 -4.97
N LEU A 84 -0.67 -1.54 -3.66
CA LEU A 84 -1.78 -0.75 -3.11
C LEU A 84 -1.69 0.73 -3.52
N GLU A 85 -0.48 1.30 -3.51
CA GLU A 85 -0.26 2.68 -3.94
C GLU A 85 -0.58 2.87 -5.41
N LYS A 86 -0.28 1.89 -6.26
CA LYS A 86 -0.67 1.91 -7.67
C LYS A 86 -2.18 2.00 -7.84
N GLU A 87 -2.95 1.17 -7.13
CA GLU A 87 -4.42 1.19 -7.19
C GLU A 87 -5.00 2.50 -6.63
N ARG A 88 -4.43 3.00 -5.53
CA ARG A 88 -4.76 4.32 -4.98
C ARG A 88 -4.56 5.42 -6.02
N ASN A 89 -3.41 5.44 -6.70
CA ASN A 89 -3.10 6.47 -7.69
C ASN A 89 -4.00 6.39 -8.94
N ILE A 90 -4.42 5.19 -9.34
CA ILE A 90 -5.43 4.98 -10.39
C ILE A 90 -6.78 5.57 -9.96
N ALA A 91 -7.23 5.28 -8.75
CA ALA A 91 -8.46 5.84 -8.20
C ALA A 91 -8.39 7.37 -8.06
N GLN A 92 -7.25 7.90 -7.60
CA GLN A 92 -6.96 9.32 -7.50
C GLN A 92 -7.14 10.03 -8.85
N THR A 93 -6.56 9.45 -9.92
CA THR A 93 -6.62 9.99 -11.28
C THR A 93 -8.06 10.00 -11.80
N ARG A 94 -8.81 8.90 -11.58
CA ARG A 94 -10.21 8.77 -11.98
C ARG A 94 -11.12 9.78 -11.29
N GLU A 95 -10.87 10.04 -10.01
CA GLU A 95 -11.67 10.94 -9.18
C GLU A 95 -11.27 12.42 -9.31
N GLY A 96 -10.26 12.72 -10.13
CA GLY A 96 -9.81 14.09 -10.37
C GLY A 96 -9.16 14.74 -9.15
N TRP A 97 -8.58 13.94 -8.25
CA TRP A 97 -7.98 14.47 -7.02
C TRP A 97 -6.64 15.15 -7.34
N ILE A 98 -6.66 16.48 -7.38
CA ILE A 98 -5.50 17.34 -7.52
C ILE A 98 -4.87 17.49 -6.12
N GLY A 99 -4.19 16.45 -5.67
CA GLY A 99 -3.50 16.46 -4.37
C GLY A 99 -2.39 17.51 -4.33
N SER A 100 -2.10 18.00 -3.12
CA SER A 100 -0.94 18.83 -2.83
C SER A 100 0.35 18.16 -3.33
N PRO A 101 1.38 18.94 -3.74
CA PRO A 101 2.65 18.38 -4.18
C PRO A 101 3.22 17.40 -3.14
N PRO A 102 3.93 16.35 -3.59
CA PRO A 102 4.46 15.34 -2.69
C PRO A 102 5.30 16.02 -1.60
N PRO A 103 5.18 15.57 -0.33
CA PRO A 103 5.98 16.12 0.75
C PRO A 103 7.45 16.02 0.38
N MET A 104 8.22 17.07 0.68
CA MET A 104 9.67 17.05 0.50
C MET A 104 10.24 15.82 1.21
N ILE A 105 10.91 14.94 0.46
CA ILE A 105 11.64 13.82 1.05
C ILE A 105 12.71 14.44 1.94
N PRO A 106 12.76 14.11 3.24
CA PRO A 106 13.78 14.63 4.14
C PRO A 106 15.18 14.37 3.56
N SER A 107 16.12 15.27 3.85
CA SER A 107 17.54 15.05 3.57
C SER A 107 17.98 13.67 4.10
N HIS A 108 18.97 13.06 3.46
CA HIS A 108 19.55 11.80 3.92
C HIS A 108 19.77 11.84 5.44
N PRO A 109 19.34 10.80 6.18
CA PRO A 109 19.50 10.78 7.63
C PRO A 109 20.98 10.89 8.00
N VAL A 110 21.27 11.70 9.00
CA VAL A 110 22.62 12.05 9.42
C VAL A 110 23.21 10.92 10.25
N ARG A 111 22.40 10.23 11.08
CA ARG A 111 22.86 9.12 11.91
C ARG A 111 21.77 8.15 12.35
N LYS A 112 22.21 6.94 12.72
CA LYS A 112 21.42 5.89 13.36
C LYS A 112 21.61 5.96 14.88
N VAL A 113 20.55 5.86 15.66
CA VAL A 113 20.63 5.77 17.12
C VAL A 113 19.63 4.75 17.67
N CYS A 114 19.95 4.13 18.81
CA CYS A 114 18.97 3.44 19.62
C CYS A 114 18.44 4.42 20.67
N GLU A 115 17.14 4.71 20.66
CA GLU A 115 16.49 5.55 21.67
C GLU A 115 15.31 4.78 22.28
N ASN A 116 15.31 4.64 23.61
CA ASN A 116 14.31 3.85 24.35
C ASN A 116 14.16 2.42 23.82
N GLY A 117 15.29 1.79 23.47
CA GLY A 117 15.32 0.43 22.93
C GLY A 117 14.74 0.28 21.52
N LYS A 118 14.50 1.39 20.80
CA LYS A 118 14.01 1.38 19.41
C LYS A 118 15.01 2.05 18.45
N PRO A 119 15.14 1.56 17.21
CA PRO A 119 15.98 2.19 16.21
C PRO A 119 15.34 3.49 15.73
N LYS A 120 16.12 4.58 15.66
CA LYS A 120 15.68 5.88 15.11
C LYS A 120 16.72 6.51 14.19
N LEU A 121 16.21 7.21 13.18
CA LEU A 121 16.98 8.06 12.29
C LEU A 121 16.96 9.50 12.83
N LEU A 122 18.12 10.16 12.85
CA LEU A 122 18.28 11.58 13.15
C LEU A 122 18.88 12.31 11.96
#